data_AF-A0A377N6U4-F1
#
_entry.id   AF-A0A377N6U4-F1
#
_cell.length_a   1.000
_cell.length_b   1.000
_cell.length_c   1.000
_cell.angle_alpha   90.00
_cell.angle_beta   90.00
_cell.angle_gamma   90.00
#
_symmetry.space_group_name_H-M   'P 1'
#
loop_
_entity.id
_entity.type
_entity.pdbx_description
1 polymer ?
#
loop_
_entity_poly.entity_id
_entity_poly.type
_entity_poly.pdbx_seq_one_letter_code
_entity_poly.pdbx_strand_id
1 'polypeptide(L)'
;MELKVSRLTSEAFSPYGEVIKVEGNDFFHINDGQTERYHDLIDIEIIDGKPVLMSINRSQPAPLPIQISVLEKHPLGSQAFMPLKGEAFVVIVAEAGEHIRTETLKAFITNGSEGVNYRRECGTIRCLLTKP
;
A
#
# COMPACT_ATOMS: atom_id res chain seq x y z
N MET A 1 18.32 -11.32 -7.63
CA MET A 1 18.14 -9.92 -8.10
C MET A 1 18.12 -9.02 -6.89
N GLU A 2 18.71 -7.83 -6.98
CA GLU A 2 18.61 -6.80 -5.95
C GLU A 2 17.58 -5.76 -6.35
N LEU A 3 16.75 -5.31 -5.39
CA LEU A 3 15.76 -4.25 -5.60
C LEU A 3 16.18 -3.00 -4.82
N LYS A 4 16.32 -1.89 -5.54
CA LYS A 4 16.53 -0.59 -4.91
C LYS A 4 15.21 -0.10 -4.31
N VAL A 5 15.23 0.18 -3.00
CA VAL A 5 14.10 0.81 -2.31
C VAL A 5 14.10 2.30 -2.61
N SER A 6 12.96 2.80 -3.11
CA SER A 6 12.74 4.22 -3.40
C SER A 6 11.71 4.81 -2.43
N ARG A 7 11.62 6.14 -2.32
CA ARG A 7 10.54 6.76 -1.54
C ARG A 7 9.19 6.50 -2.20
N LEU A 8 8.17 6.26 -1.40
CA LEU A 8 6.80 6.19 -1.87
C LEU A 8 6.33 7.58 -2.33
N THR A 9 5.70 7.66 -3.50
CA THR A 9 4.94 8.83 -3.96
C THR A 9 3.68 8.37 -4.66
N SER A 10 2.65 9.23 -4.72
CA SER A 10 1.39 8.89 -5.39
C SER A 10 1.60 8.60 -6.88
N GLU A 11 2.46 9.37 -7.55
CA GLU A 11 2.74 9.24 -8.98
C GLU A 11 3.46 7.91 -9.25
N ALA A 12 4.50 7.61 -8.48
CA ALA A 12 5.29 6.39 -8.63
C ALA A 12 4.49 5.13 -8.27
N PHE A 13 3.48 5.25 -7.41
CA PHE A 13 2.66 4.13 -6.95
C PHE A 13 1.37 3.91 -7.77
N SER A 14 0.95 4.90 -8.56
CA SER A 14 -0.29 4.89 -9.36
C SER A 14 -0.54 3.65 -10.24
N PRO A 15 0.48 2.97 -10.80
CA PRO A 15 0.25 1.73 -11.56
C PRO A 15 -0.21 0.56 -10.67
N TYR A 16 0.09 0.60 -9.38
CA TYR A 16 -0.11 -0.49 -8.42
C TYR A 16 -1.32 -0.24 -7.50
N GLY A 17 -1.73 1.02 -7.35
CA GLY A 17 -2.85 1.45 -6.54
C GLY A 17 -2.67 2.87 -6.05
N GLU A 18 -3.08 3.14 -4.82
CA GLU A 18 -3.20 4.49 -4.26
C GLU A 18 -2.40 4.63 -2.97
N VAL A 19 -1.92 5.86 -2.69
CA VAL A 19 -1.21 6.19 -1.45
C VAL A 19 -2.17 6.95 -0.53
N ILE A 20 -2.38 6.41 0.67
CA ILE A 20 -3.25 7.00 1.69
C ILE A 20 -2.44 8.02 2.48
N LYS A 21 -2.65 9.31 2.21
CA LYS A 21 -1.97 10.39 2.93
C LYS A 21 -2.73 11.72 2.87
N VAL A 22 -2.41 12.61 3.79
CA VAL A 22 -2.88 14.01 3.81
C VAL A 22 -2.09 14.87 2.83
N GLU A 23 -0.76 14.78 2.87
CA GLU A 23 0.12 15.66 2.08
C GLU A 23 -0.11 15.50 0.57
N GLY A 24 -0.44 16.61 -0.09
CA GLY A 24 -0.66 16.67 -1.53
C GLY A 24 -2.04 16.20 -2.01
N ASN A 25 -2.95 15.83 -1.09
CA ASN A 25 -4.34 15.54 -1.43
C ASN A 25 -5.27 16.72 -1.10
N ASP A 26 -6.29 16.89 -1.92
CA ASP A 26 -7.34 17.88 -1.68
C ASP A 26 -8.21 17.49 -0.48
N PHE A 27 -8.80 18.51 0.13
CA PHE A 27 -9.77 18.35 1.21
C PHE A 27 -10.88 19.39 1.10
N PHE A 28 -11.96 19.14 1.83
CA PHE A 28 -12.97 20.15 2.10
C PHE A 28 -13.32 20.15 3.58
N HIS A 29 -13.75 21.31 4.08
CA HIS A 29 -14.16 21.41 5.47
C HIS A 29 -15.55 20.78 5.69
N ILE A 30 -15.69 20.10 6.81
CA ILE A 30 -16.96 19.64 7.39
C ILE A 30 -17.07 20.16 8.83
N ASN A 31 -18.22 19.94 9.50
CA ASN A 31 -18.45 20.36 10.88
C ASN A 31 -18.16 21.86 11.10
N ASP A 32 -18.79 22.73 10.30
CA ASP A 32 -18.65 24.20 10.39
C ASP A 32 -17.20 24.71 10.29
N GLY A 33 -16.36 24.07 9.47
CA GLY A 33 -14.96 24.47 9.30
C GLY A 33 -13.98 23.74 10.21
N GLN A 34 -14.46 23.01 11.22
CA GLN A 34 -13.62 22.47 12.29
C GLN A 34 -12.93 21.15 11.95
N THR A 35 -13.21 20.56 10.78
CA THR A 35 -12.59 19.30 10.36
C THR A 35 -12.28 19.34 8.87
N GLU A 36 -11.05 19.04 8.51
CA GLU A 36 -10.63 18.82 7.13
C GLU A 36 -10.92 17.37 6.75
N ARG A 37 -11.74 17.16 5.72
CA ARG A 37 -12.04 15.84 5.17
C ARG A 37 -11.24 15.63 3.89
N TYR A 38 -10.19 14.82 3.99
CA TYR A 38 -9.48 14.25 2.85
C TYR A 38 -10.32 13.11 2.30
N HIS A 39 -11.06 13.40 1.24
CA HIS A 39 -12.03 12.48 0.68
C HIS A 39 -11.42 11.64 -0.44
N ASP A 40 -12.03 10.47 -0.69
CA ASP A 40 -11.75 9.64 -1.86
C ASP A 40 -10.28 9.26 -2.07
N LEU A 41 -9.57 8.98 -0.96
CA LEU A 41 -8.14 8.64 -1.03
C LEU A 41 -7.87 7.27 -1.67
N ILE A 42 -8.85 6.37 -1.67
CA ILE A 42 -8.74 5.01 -2.21
C ILE A 42 -10.08 4.56 -2.79
N ASP A 43 -10.01 3.70 -3.81
CA ASP A 43 -11.14 2.90 -4.27
C ASP A 43 -11.05 1.48 -3.69
N ILE A 44 -12.15 1.00 -3.11
CA ILE A 44 -12.23 -0.34 -2.52
C ILE A 44 -12.94 -1.27 -3.50
N GLU A 45 -12.16 -2.10 -4.18
CA GLU A 45 -12.67 -3.12 -5.10
C GLU A 45 -12.92 -4.43 -4.33
N ILE A 46 -14.13 -4.96 -4.36
CA ILE A 46 -14.42 -6.32 -3.90
C ILE A 46 -15.38 -6.98 -4.89
N ILE A 47 -14.97 -8.13 -5.41
CA ILE A 47 -15.74 -8.95 -6.36
C ILE A 47 -16.53 -10.02 -5.58
N ASP A 48 -17.54 -10.60 -6.24
CA ASP A 48 -18.40 -11.68 -5.74
C ASP A 48 -19.29 -11.29 -4.55
N GLY A 49 -19.57 -9.99 -4.37
CA GLY A 49 -20.51 -9.51 -3.35
C GLY A 49 -20.07 -9.75 -1.92
N LYS A 50 -18.78 -10.02 -1.69
CA LYS A 50 -18.23 -10.19 -0.35
C LYS A 50 -18.26 -8.85 0.41
N PRO A 51 -18.42 -8.88 1.74
CA PRO A 51 -18.38 -7.66 2.53
C PRO A 51 -16.96 -7.08 2.58
N VAL A 52 -16.87 -5.76 2.74
CA VAL A 52 -15.64 -5.08 3.14
C VAL A 52 -15.31 -5.46 4.58
N LEU A 53 -14.09 -5.92 4.82
CA LEU A 53 -13.62 -6.34 6.15
C LEU A 53 -12.54 -5.38 6.64
N MET A 54 -12.57 -5.10 7.94
CA MET A 54 -11.51 -4.35 8.64
C MET A 54 -10.81 -5.27 9.63
N SER A 55 -9.48 -5.23 9.65
CA SER A 55 -8.66 -6.03 10.56
C SER A 55 -7.43 -5.25 11.03
N ILE A 56 -6.85 -5.68 12.15
CA ILE A 56 -5.54 -5.22 12.62
C ILE A 56 -4.56 -6.37 12.46
N ASN A 57 -3.55 -6.17 11.62
CA ASN A 57 -2.45 -7.10 11.45
C ASN A 57 -1.26 -6.61 12.29
N ARG A 58 -0.76 -7.47 13.20
CA ARG A 58 0.42 -7.18 14.01
C ARG A 58 1.60 -7.98 13.47
N SER A 59 2.43 -7.33 12.66
CA SER A 59 3.62 -7.94 12.07
C SER A 59 4.85 -7.76 12.96
N GLN A 60 5.77 -8.73 12.90
CA GLN A 60 7.12 -8.57 13.47
C GLN A 60 8.03 -7.90 12.43
N PRO A 61 9.01 -7.08 12.84
CA PRO A 61 9.97 -6.52 11.90
C PRO A 61 10.79 -7.59 11.18
N ALA A 62 11.02 -7.40 9.88
CA ALA A 62 11.88 -8.29 9.09
C ALA A 62 13.36 -8.03 9.41
N PRO A 63 14.19 -9.08 9.57
CA PRO A 63 15.63 -8.91 9.68
C PRO A 63 16.22 -8.42 8.35
N LEU A 64 17.30 -7.65 8.42
CA LEU A 64 18.07 -7.21 7.25
C LEU A 64 19.26 -8.16 7.00
N PRO A 65 19.60 -8.46 5.74
CA PRO A 65 18.89 -8.07 4.52
C PRO A 65 17.55 -8.80 4.34
N ILE A 66 16.55 -8.12 3.80
CA ILE A 66 15.25 -8.73 3.50
C ILE A 66 15.40 -9.64 2.29
N GLN A 67 15.13 -10.94 2.47
CA GLN A 67 15.06 -11.92 1.39
C GLN A 67 13.62 -12.29 1.11
N ILE A 68 13.25 -12.28 -0.17
CA ILE A 68 11.89 -12.55 -0.61
C ILE A 68 11.92 -13.62 -1.70
N SER A 69 11.11 -14.66 -1.49
CA SER A 69 10.97 -15.79 -2.42
C SER A 69 9.53 -15.99 -2.90
N VAL A 70 8.56 -15.26 -2.34
CA VAL A 70 7.13 -15.42 -2.64
C VAL A 70 6.49 -14.06 -2.82
N LEU A 71 5.62 -13.99 -3.82
CA LEU A 71 4.77 -12.85 -4.15
C LEU A 71 3.32 -13.32 -4.06
N GLU A 72 2.45 -12.50 -3.52
CA GLU A 72 1.02 -12.80 -3.36
C GLU A 72 0.22 -11.93 -4.36
N LYS A 73 -0.99 -12.33 -4.73
CA LYS A 73 -1.89 -11.47 -5.51
C LYS A 73 -3.32 -11.68 -5.06
N HIS A 74 -4.11 -10.60 -5.08
CA HIS A 74 -5.51 -10.62 -4.70
C HIS A 74 -6.38 -10.32 -5.94
N PRO A 75 -6.81 -11.36 -6.69
CA PRO A 75 -7.57 -11.17 -7.92
C PRO A 75 -9.02 -10.72 -7.70
N LEU A 76 -9.54 -10.85 -6.47
CA LEU A 76 -10.95 -10.59 -6.15
C LEU A 76 -11.17 -9.32 -5.33
N GLY A 77 -10.13 -8.58 -4.98
CA GLY A 77 -10.32 -7.29 -4.33
C GLY A 77 -9.02 -6.54 -4.06
N SER A 78 -9.18 -5.25 -3.73
CA SER A 78 -8.09 -4.40 -3.26
C SER A 78 -7.73 -4.72 -1.82
N GLN A 79 -6.58 -4.24 -1.37
CA GLN A 79 -6.12 -4.42 0.00
C GLN A 79 -5.36 -3.20 0.49
N ALA A 80 -5.87 -2.58 1.55
CA ALA A 80 -5.28 -1.39 2.16
C ALA A 80 -4.51 -1.70 3.44
N PHE A 81 -3.40 -1.00 3.65
CA PHE A 81 -2.61 -1.01 4.89
C PHE A 81 -2.27 0.42 5.31
N MET A 82 -2.59 0.74 6.56
CA MET A 82 -2.25 2.01 7.21
C MET A 82 -1.53 1.73 8.54
N PRO A 83 -0.35 2.32 8.79
CA PRO A 83 0.33 2.17 10.08
C PRO A 83 -0.46 2.89 11.17
N LEU A 84 -0.55 2.29 12.36
CA LEU A 84 -1.36 2.83 13.46
C LEU A 84 -0.58 3.76 14.38
N LYS A 85 0.76 3.76 14.34
CA LYS A 85 1.60 4.59 15.22
C LYS A 85 2.75 5.28 14.48
N GLY A 86 2.57 5.56 13.19
CA GLY A 86 3.56 6.30 12.43
C GLY A 86 4.75 5.47 11.95
N GLU A 87 4.64 4.14 11.92
CA GLU A 87 5.72 3.26 11.50
C GLU A 87 5.97 3.35 9.99
N ALA A 88 7.23 3.59 9.60
CA ALA A 88 7.67 3.37 8.23
C ALA A 88 7.70 1.87 7.91
N PHE A 89 7.29 1.52 6.70
CA PHE A 89 7.34 0.14 6.21
C PHE A 89 7.68 0.09 4.73
N VAL A 90 8.19 -1.06 4.30
CA VAL A 90 8.52 -1.32 2.91
C VAL A 90 7.36 -2.06 2.25
N VAL A 91 7.02 -1.64 1.04
CA VAL A 91 6.08 -2.30 0.14
C VAL A 91 6.79 -2.71 -1.13
N ILE A 92 6.47 -3.88 -1.65
CA ILE A 92 7.03 -4.33 -2.92
C ILE A 92 5.88 -4.78 -3.81
N VAL A 93 5.93 -4.31 -5.04
CA VAL A 93 4.84 -4.41 -6.00
C VAL A 93 5.37 -4.80 -7.35
N ALA A 94 4.53 -5.44 -8.14
CA ALA A 94 4.73 -5.71 -9.55
C ALA A 94 3.45 -5.31 -10.29
N GLU A 95 3.60 -4.92 -11.55
CA GLU A 95 2.45 -4.61 -12.41
C GLU A 95 1.47 -5.77 -12.48
N ALA A 96 0.19 -5.44 -12.64
CA ALA A 96 -0.86 -6.42 -12.82
C ALA A 96 -0.65 -7.25 -14.11
N GLY A 97 -1.02 -8.53 -14.03
CA GLY A 97 -0.89 -9.46 -15.14
C GLY A 97 -1.21 -10.90 -14.73
N GLU A 98 -1.35 -11.77 -15.72
CA GLU A 98 -1.62 -13.21 -15.49
C GLU A 98 -0.53 -13.83 -14.59
N HIS A 99 0.72 -13.49 -14.88
CA HIS A 99 1.91 -13.87 -14.13
C HIS A 99 2.66 -12.64 -13.63
N ILE A 100 3.30 -12.78 -12.47
CA ILE A 100 4.13 -11.71 -11.94
C ILE A 100 5.46 -11.68 -12.69
N ARG A 101 5.73 -10.53 -13.29
CA ARG A 101 6.93 -10.24 -14.06
C ARG A 101 7.99 -9.63 -13.15
N THR A 102 9.14 -10.27 -13.02
CA THR A 102 10.17 -9.81 -12.07
C THR A 102 10.81 -8.49 -12.49
N GLU A 103 10.80 -8.19 -13.79
CA GLU A 103 11.27 -6.93 -14.37
C GLU A 103 10.40 -5.71 -14.00
N THR A 104 9.15 -5.93 -13.56
CA THR A 104 8.24 -4.86 -13.14
C THR A 104 8.27 -4.62 -11.64
N LEU A 105 9.08 -5.39 -10.90
CA LEU A 105 9.20 -5.26 -9.45
C LEU A 105 9.75 -3.88 -9.06
N LYS A 106 9.05 -3.24 -8.13
CA LYS A 106 9.46 -2.00 -7.48
C LYS A 106 9.33 -2.16 -5.97
N ALA A 107 10.26 -1.54 -5.24
CA ALA A 107 10.23 -1.48 -3.80
C ALA A 107 10.14 -0.01 -3.36
N PHE A 108 9.18 0.28 -2.47
CA PHE A 108 8.98 1.60 -1.90
C PHE A 108 9.06 1.54 -0.37
N ILE A 109 9.57 2.61 0.24
CA ILE A 109 9.50 2.83 1.70
C ILE A 109 8.56 4.00 1.98
N THR A 110 7.65 3.80 2.93
CA THR A 110 6.74 4.84 3.43
C THR A 110 7.46 5.76 4.41
N ASN A 111 6.93 6.97 4.60
CA ASN A 111 7.46 7.93 5.57
C ASN A 111 6.87 7.82 6.99
N GLY A 112 6.01 6.83 7.24
CA GLY A 112 5.30 6.62 8.50
C GLY A 112 3.93 7.31 8.60
N SER A 113 3.68 8.37 7.83
CA SER A 113 2.36 9.01 7.71
C SER A 113 1.55 8.54 6.50
N GLU A 114 2.11 7.59 5.73
CA GLU A 114 1.53 7.06 4.50
C GLU A 114 1.04 5.62 4.71
N GLY A 115 -0.16 5.35 4.21
CA GLY A 115 -0.65 4.01 3.92
C GLY A 115 -0.66 3.73 2.43
N VAL A 116 -1.02 2.51 2.05
CA VAL A 116 -1.20 2.11 0.64
C VAL A 116 -2.49 1.34 0.49
N ASN A 117 -3.12 1.45 -0.69
CA ASN A 117 -4.13 0.53 -1.18
C ASN A 117 -3.58 -0.14 -2.43
N TYR A 118 -3.48 -1.46 -2.42
CA TYR A 118 -3.13 -2.23 -3.61
C TYR A 118 -4.38 -2.45 -4.45
N ARG A 119 -4.32 -2.08 -5.73
CA ARG A 119 -5.39 -2.37 -6.68
C ARG A 119 -5.53 -3.88 -6.88
N ARG A 120 -6.73 -4.34 -7.22
CA ARG A 120 -6.97 -5.73 -7.60
C ARG A 120 -6.03 -6.15 -8.74
N GLU A 121 -5.68 -7.45 -8.79
CA GLU A 121 -4.74 -8.03 -9.76
C GLU A 121 -3.27 -7.56 -9.66
N CYS A 122 -2.96 -6.55 -8.84
CA CYS A 122 -1.57 -6.15 -8.61
C CYS A 122 -0.78 -7.30 -7.97
N GLY A 123 0.40 -7.62 -8.52
CA GLY A 123 1.33 -8.54 -7.89
C GLY A 123 1.87 -7.88 -6.63
N THR A 124 1.47 -8.35 -5.45
CA THR A 124 1.75 -7.67 -4.20
C THR A 124 2.65 -8.53 -3.31
N ILE A 125 3.70 -7.92 -2.76
CA ILE A 125 4.45 -8.52 -1.69
C ILE A 125 4.30 -7.62 -0.48
N ARG A 126 3.60 -8.17 0.52
CA ARG A 126 3.70 -7.89 1.96
C ARG A 126 4.23 -6.51 2.36
N CYS A 127 3.45 -5.82 3.17
CA CYS A 127 3.97 -4.75 4.02
C CYS A 127 4.98 -5.34 5.02
N LEU A 128 6.25 -4.99 4.88
CA LEU A 128 7.32 -5.41 5.77
C LEU A 128 7.72 -4.24 6.66
N LEU A 129 7.47 -4.40 7.96
CA LEU A 129 8.02 -3.48 8.96
C LEU A 129 9.54 -3.67 8.99
N THR A 130 10.28 -2.58 8.84
CA THR A 130 11.73 -2.57 9.12
C THR A 130 11.92 -2.06 10.55
N LYS A 131 12.92 -2.61 11.27
CA LYS A 131 13.31 -1.97 12.53
C LYS A 131 13.80 -0.54 12.23
N PRO A 132 13.52 0.44 13.11
CA PRO A 132 14.12 1.76 13.00
C PRO A 132 15.65 1.69 13.05
#